data_AF-A0A8J8BYP7-F1
#
_entry.id   AF-A0A8J8BYP7-F1
#
_cell.length_a   1.000
_cell.length_b   1.000
_cell.length_c   1.000
_cell.angle_alpha   90.00
_cell.angle_beta   90.00
_cell.angle_gamma   90.00
#
_symmetry.space_group_name_H-M   'P 1'
#
loop_
_entity.id
_entity.type
_entity.pdbx_description
1 polymer ?
#
loop_
_entity_poly.entity_id
_entity_poly.type
_entity_poly.pdbx_seq_one_letter_code
_entity_poly.pdbx_strand_id
1 'polypeptide(L)'
;PIPFREFLVDRGIQILEVPENEFETMGCNVLAVAPRECIMLKGNPQTKALLEQAGARVWEINGKEISVKGQGGPTCLTRPLVRE
;
A
#
# COMPACT_ATOMS: atom_id res chain seq x y z
N PRO A 1 23.88 0.39 6.86
CA PRO A 1 23.67 0.13 5.41
C PRO A 1 22.65 -0.99 5.21
N ILE A 2 21.64 -0.74 4.39
CA ILE A 2 20.68 -1.76 3.94
C ILE A 2 20.89 -1.86 2.43
N PRO A 3 21.80 -2.73 1.94
CA PRO A 3 22.28 -2.67 0.55
C PRO A 3 21.17 -2.70 -0.51
N PHE A 4 20.10 -3.46 -0.25
CA PHE A 4 18.95 -3.52 -1.16
C PHE A 4 18.17 -2.20 -1.22
N ARG A 5 18.01 -1.50 -0.09
CA ARG A 5 17.34 -0.20 -0.03
C ARG A 5 18.13 0.84 -0.81
N GLU A 6 19.45 0.87 -0.60
CA GLU A 6 20.38 1.78 -1.29
C GLU A 6 20.33 1.55 -2.81
N PHE A 7 20.37 0.28 -3.25
CA PHE A 7 20.23 -0.09 -4.66
C PHE A 7 18.92 0.42 -5.31
N LEU A 8 17.79 0.39 -4.59
CA LEU A 8 16.53 0.91 -5.11
C LEU A 8 16.55 2.43 -5.25
N VAL A 9 17.08 3.13 -4.23
CA VAL A 9 17.21 4.60 -4.25
C VAL A 9 18.13 5.07 -5.37
N ASP A 10 19.26 4.39 -5.60
CA ASP A 10 20.21 4.70 -6.68
C ASP A 10 19.59 4.55 -8.08
N ARG A 11 18.51 3.76 -8.20
CA ARG A 11 17.72 3.59 -9.44
C ARG A 11 16.58 4.62 -9.57
N GLY A 12 16.51 5.60 -8.67
CA GLY A 12 15.47 6.62 -8.67
C GLY A 12 14.11 6.10 -8.17
N ILE A 13 14.07 4.97 -7.48
CA ILE A 13 12.83 4.44 -6.90
C ILE A 13 12.55 5.20 -5.61
N GLN A 14 11.44 5.92 -5.58
CA GLN A 14 10.95 6.59 -4.38
C GLN A 14 10.41 5.55 -3.40
N ILE A 15 10.92 5.55 -2.17
CA ILE A 15 10.44 4.72 -1.07
C ILE A 15 9.52 5.56 -0.20
N LEU A 16 8.28 5.10 -0.03
CA LEU A 16 7.31 5.69 0.89
C LEU A 16 7.29 4.83 2.16
N GLU A 17 7.81 5.39 3.26
CA GLU A 17 7.85 4.69 4.54
C GLU A 17 6.44 4.69 5.16
N VAL A 18 5.94 3.50 5.50
CA VAL A 18 4.66 3.38 6.20
C VAL A 18 4.86 3.79 7.65
N PRO A 19 4.04 4.72 8.19
CA PRO A 19 4.12 5.10 9.59
C PRO A 19 3.94 3.90 10.51
N GLU A 20 4.74 3.84 11.58
CA GLU A 20 4.77 2.69 12.50
C GLU A 20 3.39 2.40 13.11
N ASN A 21 2.63 3.46 13.44
CA ASN A 21 1.27 3.34 13.96
C ASN A 21 0.23 2.85 12.94
N GLU A 22 0.58 2.81 11.66
CA GLU A 22 -0.27 2.30 10.58
C GLU A 22 0.15 0.90 10.09
N PHE A 23 1.22 0.33 10.65
CA PHE A 23 1.67 -1.00 10.29
C PHE A 23 0.65 -2.08 10.70
N GLU A 24 0.20 -2.06 11.95
CA GLU A 24 -0.78 -3.01 12.50
C GLU A 24 -2.17 -2.87 11.84
N THR A 25 -2.48 -1.67 11.33
CA THR A 25 -3.71 -1.42 10.55
C THR A 25 -3.55 -1.69 9.05
N MET A 26 -2.46 -2.37 8.68
CA MET A 26 -2.13 -2.83 7.32
C MET A 26 -1.98 -1.69 6.30
N GLY A 27 -1.41 -0.55 6.70
CA GLY A 27 -1.12 0.56 5.79
C GLY A 27 -0.26 0.15 4.58
N CYS A 28 0.63 -0.83 4.76
CA CYS A 28 1.47 -1.36 3.68
C CYS A 28 0.73 -2.31 2.70
N ASN A 29 -0.49 -2.77 3.02
CA ASN A 29 -1.23 -3.70 2.17
C ASN A 29 -2.04 -2.93 1.11
N VAL A 30 -1.34 -2.47 0.08
CA VAL A 30 -1.89 -1.65 -0.99
C VAL A 30 -1.92 -2.47 -2.29
N LEU A 31 -3.10 -2.59 -2.90
CA LEU A 31 -3.28 -3.28 -4.18
C LEU A 31 -3.25 -2.26 -5.32
N ALA A 32 -2.20 -2.27 -6.12
CA ALA A 32 -2.17 -1.49 -7.36
C ALA A 32 -3.10 -2.12 -8.41
N VAL A 33 -4.03 -1.35 -8.97
CA VAL A 33 -4.99 -1.81 -10.00
C VAL A 33 -4.69 -1.24 -11.39
N ALA A 34 -4.02 -0.09 -11.45
CA ALA A 34 -3.47 0.52 -12.66
C ALA A 34 -2.20 1.32 -12.31
N PRO A 35 -1.43 1.82 -13.29
CA PRO A 35 -0.36 2.79 -13.01
C PRO A 35 -0.92 3.96 -12.20
N ARG A 36 -0.32 4.22 -11.03
CA ARG A 36 -0.74 5.29 -10.11
C ARG A 36 -2.21 5.20 -9.67
N GLU A 37 -2.78 4.00 -9.62
CA GLU A 37 -4.11 3.78 -9.05
C GLU A 37 -4.11 2.54 -8.16
N CYS A 38 -4.55 2.70 -6.91
CA CYS A 38 -4.50 1.63 -5.93
C CYS A 38 -5.71 1.59 -4.99
N ILE A 39 -5.86 0.45 -4.33
CA ILE A 39 -6.88 0.18 -3.32
C ILE A 39 -6.17 -0.14 -1.99
N MET A 40 -6.62 0.47 -0.90
CA MET A 40 -6.12 0.20 0.45
C MET A 40 -7.27 0.11 1.48
N LEU A 41 -6.96 -0.33 2.69
CA LEU A 41 -7.92 -0.32 3.79
C LEU A 41 -8.11 1.09 4.35
N LYS A 42 -9.37 1.44 4.59
CA LYS A 42 -9.73 2.64 5.34
C LYS A 42 -9.13 2.59 6.75
N GLY A 43 -8.63 3.72 7.24
CA GLY A 43 -8.05 3.85 8.58
C GLY A 43 -6.54 4.08 8.60
N ASN A 44 -5.91 4.23 7.43
CA ASN A 44 -4.48 4.53 7.27
C ASN A 44 -4.27 5.90 6.58
N PRO A 45 -4.70 7.02 7.21
CA PRO A 45 -4.74 8.33 6.58
C PRO A 45 -3.35 8.88 6.19
N GLN A 46 -2.29 8.57 6.95
CA GLN A 46 -0.95 9.06 6.66
C GLN A 46 -0.36 8.34 5.46
N THR A 47 -0.49 7.02 5.39
CA THR A 47 -0.08 6.23 4.23
C THR A 47 -0.85 6.64 2.98
N LYS A 48 -2.17 6.88 3.10
CA LYS A 48 -2.98 7.43 2.00
C LYS A 48 -2.41 8.76 1.51
N ALA A 49 -2.13 9.70 2.41
CA ALA A 49 -1.58 11.00 2.04
C ALA A 49 -0.21 10.87 1.34
N LEU A 50 0.67 9.97 1.81
CA LEU A 50 1.96 9.70 1.16
C LEU A 50 1.79 9.19 -0.28
N LEU A 51 0.83 8.27 -0.51
CA LEU A 51 0.53 7.75 -1.83
C LEU A 51 -0.04 8.84 -2.76
N GLU A 52 -0.97 9.66 -2.26
CA GLU A 52 -1.57 10.76 -3.01
C GLU A 52 -0.53 11.84 -3.36
N GLN A 53 0.36 12.19 -2.42
CA GLN A 53 1.48 13.11 -2.68
C GLN A 53 2.48 12.56 -3.69
N ALA A 54 2.66 11.24 -3.73
CA ALA A 54 3.44 10.57 -4.76
C ALA A 54 2.69 10.42 -6.11
N GLY A 55 1.50 11.02 -6.24
CA GLY A 55 0.73 11.08 -7.47
C GLY A 55 -0.16 9.86 -7.74
N ALA A 56 -0.42 9.01 -6.73
CA ALA A 56 -1.36 7.91 -6.88
C ALA A 56 -2.80 8.34 -6.54
N ARG A 57 -3.77 7.87 -7.32
CA ARG A 57 -5.18 7.85 -6.93
C ARG A 57 -5.42 6.68 -5.99
N VAL A 58 -5.98 6.99 -4.82
CA VAL A 58 -6.21 5.98 -3.77
C VAL A 58 -7.70 5.76 -3.55
N TRP A 59 -8.12 4.51 -3.67
CA TRP A 59 -9.45 4.04 -3.28
C TRP A 59 -9.38 3.33 -1.93
N GLU A 60 -10.37 3.55 -1.09
CA GLU A 60 -10.45 2.91 0.23
C GLU A 60 -11.62 1.93 0.28
N ILE A 61 -11.37 0.76 0.87
CA ILE A 61 -12.44 -0.19 1.23
C ILE A 61 -12.60 -0.27 2.75
N ASN A 62 -13.84 -0.43 3.21
CA ASN A 62 -14.11 -0.73 4.61
C ASN A 62 -13.91 -2.23 4.87
N GLY A 63 -12.72 -2.60 5.34
CA GLY A 63 -12.34 -4.00 5.55
C GLY A 63 -12.35 -4.47 7.00
N LYS A 64 -13.05 -3.80 7.94
CA LYS A 64 -12.99 -4.15 9.37
C LYS A 64 -13.31 -5.63 9.63
N GLU A 65 -14.36 -6.15 9.00
CA GLU A 65 -14.84 -7.51 9.22
C GLU A 65 -14.15 -8.56 8.34
N ILE A 66 -13.69 -8.17 7.15
CA ILE A 66 -13.14 -9.09 6.14
C ILE A 66 -11.60 -9.11 6.10
N SER A 67 -10.94 -8.09 6.67
CA SER A 67 -9.49 -7.92 6.59
C SER A 67 -8.84 -7.85 7.96
N VAL A 68 -9.28 -6.94 8.84
CA VAL A 68 -8.58 -6.67 10.12
C VAL A 68 -8.55 -7.91 11.01
N LYS A 69 -9.65 -8.65 11.09
CA LYS A 69 -9.73 -9.88 11.90
C LYS A 69 -8.84 -11.02 11.38
N GLY A 70 -8.67 -11.10 10.06
CA GLY A 70 -7.85 -12.12 9.40
C GLY A 70 -6.44 -11.65 9.04
N GLN A 71 -6.06 -10.41 9.41
CA GLN A 71 -4.81 -9.75 9.06
C GLN A 71 -4.48 -9.81 7.56
N GLY A 72 -5.49 -9.67 6.70
CA GLY A 72 -5.37 -9.75 5.25
C GLY A 72 -6.00 -8.55 4.53
N GLY A 73 -5.19 -7.67 3.96
CA GLY A 73 -5.69 -6.52 3.18
C GLY A 73 -6.05 -6.86 1.72
N PRO A 74 -6.34 -5.84 0.89
CA PRO A 74 -6.76 -5.99 -0.51
C PRO A 74 -5.87 -6.92 -1.34
N THR A 75 -4.55 -6.88 -1.13
CA THR A 75 -3.61 -7.75 -1.86
C THR A 75 -3.77 -9.22 -1.46
N CYS A 76 -4.08 -9.51 -0.20
CA CYS A 76 -4.29 -10.87 0.29
C CYS A 76 -5.64 -11.46 -0.16
N LEU A 77 -6.64 -10.59 -0.37
CA LEU A 77 -7.98 -10.98 -0.81
C LEU A 77 -8.09 -11.21 -2.32
N THR A 78 -7.02 -10.95 -3.07
CA THR A 78 -7.05 -10.96 -4.53
C THR A 78 -5.93 -11.81 -5.12
N ARG A 79 -6.17 -12.35 -6.30
CA ARG A 79 -5.18 -13.06 -7.12
C ARG A 79 -5.26 -12.53 -8.54
N PRO A 80 -4.40 -11.56 -8.94
CA PRO A 80 -4.40 -11.03 -10.30
C PRO A 80 -4.16 -12.16 -11.31
N LEU A 81 -5.05 -12.28 -12.31
CA LEU A 81 -4.92 -13.28 -13.37
C LEU A 81 -4.23 -12.71 -14.62
N VAL A 82 -4.50 -11.44 -14.93
CA VAL A 82 -3.99 -10.71 -16.09
C VAL A 82 -3.74 -9.25 -15.68
N ARG A 83 -2.71 -8.62 -16.24
CA ARG A 83 -2.40 -7.18 -16.16
C ARG A 83 -1.91 -6.72 -17.53
N GLU A 84 -2.23 -5.48 -17.88
CA GLU A 84 -1.75 -4.78 -19.08
C GLU A 84 -0.45 -4.01 -18.81
#